data_AF-A0AA90Q3G7-F1
#
_entry.id   AF-A0AA90Q3G7-F1
#
_cell.length_a   1.000
_cell.length_b   1.000
_cell.length_c   1.000
_cell.angle_alpha   90.00
_cell.angle_beta   90.00
_cell.angle_gamma   90.00
#
_symmetry.space_group_name_H-M   'P 1'
#
loop_
_entity.id
_entity.type
_entity.pdbx_description
1 polymer ?
#
loop_
_entity_poly.entity_id
_entity_poly.type
_entity_poly.pdbx_seq_one_letter_code
_entity_poly.pdbx_strand_id
1 'polypeptide(L)'
;MNVTLYISPAENQPGNYLVVVNGDGFYNSVNKKVGGRIRGDDEWFDDTLFSVGGPGIDRVGVGGSFSLSAIVSAGQLNEDWGQDEIYAVVSVEGLSATFRSNTIKGDF
;
A
#
# COMPACT_ATOMS: atom_id res chain seq x y z
N MET A 1 -12.19 6.91 7.81
CA MET A 1 -11.37 6.41 6.69
C MET A 1 -10.24 5.62 7.29
N ASN A 2 -10.19 4.33 7.00
CA ASN A 2 -9.16 3.43 7.50
C ASN A 2 -8.41 2.83 6.30
N VAL A 3 -7.10 2.61 6.45
CA VAL A 3 -6.28 1.95 5.45
C VAL A 3 -5.53 0.81 6.13
N THR A 4 -5.52 -0.35 5.51
CA THR A 4 -4.82 -1.53 6.01
C THR A 4 -3.91 -2.10 4.93
N LEU A 5 -2.68 -2.44 5.32
CA LEU A 5 -1.71 -3.13 4.49
C LEU A 5 -1.65 -4.60 4.90
N TYR A 6 -1.60 -5.47 3.89
CA TYR A 6 -1.32 -6.89 4.01
C TYR A 6 -0.20 -7.27 3.05
N ILE A 7 0.75 -8.07 3.54
CA ILE A 7 1.83 -8.66 2.74
C ILE A 7 1.83 -10.16 3.02
N SER A 8 1.85 -10.97 1.97
CA SER A 8 1.92 -12.43 2.06
C SER A 8 2.77 -13.01 0.94
N PRO A 9 3.36 -14.19 1.08
CA PRO A 9 3.98 -14.88 -0.06
C PRO A 9 2.99 -15.01 -1.23
N ALA A 10 3.46 -14.76 -2.45
CA ALA A 10 2.63 -14.89 -3.65
C ALA A 10 2.45 -16.38 -4.01
N GLU A 11 1.20 -16.80 -4.17
CA GLU A 11 0.88 -18.19 -4.50
C GLU A 11 1.52 -18.61 -5.83
N ASN A 12 2.17 -19.78 -5.84
CA ASN A 12 2.87 -20.34 -7.01
C ASN A 12 3.98 -19.45 -7.59
N GLN A 13 4.50 -18.48 -6.83
CA GLN A 13 5.56 -17.57 -7.25
C GLN A 13 6.62 -17.41 -6.14
N PRO A 14 7.52 -18.39 -5.96
CA PRO A 14 8.55 -18.36 -4.94
C PRO A 14 9.44 -17.11 -5.03
N GLY A 15 9.74 -16.49 -3.89
CA GLY A 15 10.55 -15.27 -3.80
C GLY A 15 9.78 -13.98 -4.11
N ASN A 16 8.48 -14.08 -4.40
CA ASN A 16 7.60 -12.93 -4.58
C ASN A 16 6.55 -12.85 -3.47
N TYR A 17 6.05 -11.65 -3.25
CA TYR A 17 5.03 -11.33 -2.27
C TYR A 17 3.85 -10.63 -2.92
N LEU A 18 2.65 -11.00 -2.50
CA LEU A 18 1.43 -10.26 -2.77
C LEU A 18 1.30 -9.15 -1.72
N VAL A 19 1.24 -7.93 -2.20
CA VAL A 19 1.01 -6.73 -1.39
C VAL A 19 -0.40 -6.24 -1.68
N VAL A 20 -1.21 -6.06 -0.64
CA VAL A 20 -2.59 -5.60 -0.75
C VAL A 20 -2.83 -4.42 0.20
N VAL A 21 -3.29 -3.31 -0.36
CA VAL A 21 -3.70 -2.12 0.38
C VAL A 21 -5.20 -1.98 0.26
N ASN A 22 -5.89 -2.12 1.38
CA ASN A 22 -7.33 -1.95 1.48
C ASN A 22 -7.66 -0.61 2.13
N GLY A 23 -8.73 0.02 1.66
CA GLY A 23 -9.30 1.18 2.34
C GLY A 23 -10.80 1.06 2.52
N ASP A 24 -11.29 1.63 3.61
CA ASP A 24 -12.70 1.66 3.96
C ASP A 24 -13.12 3.01 4.58
N GLY A 25 -14.39 3.35 4.46
CA GLY A 25 -14.96 4.58 5.01
C GLY A 25 -14.76 5.83 4.15
N PHE A 26 -14.47 5.67 2.85
CA PHE A 26 -14.30 6.75 1.86
C PHE A 26 -15.62 7.08 1.12
N TYR A 27 -16.76 7.07 1.83
CA TYR A 27 -18.09 7.23 1.23
C TYR A 27 -18.28 8.56 0.47
N ASN A 28 -17.57 9.62 0.87
CA ASN A 28 -17.61 10.93 0.20
C ASN A 28 -16.67 11.02 -1.01
N SER A 29 -16.01 9.92 -1.36
CA SER A 29 -15.02 9.86 -2.44
C SER A 29 -15.34 8.75 -3.43
N VAL A 30 -16.58 8.25 -3.46
CA VAL A 30 -17.05 7.27 -4.45
C VAL A 30 -16.69 7.72 -5.86
N ASN A 31 -16.19 6.78 -6.66
CA ASN A 31 -15.71 6.96 -8.04
C ASN A 31 -14.50 7.91 -8.18
N LYS A 32 -13.91 8.40 -7.09
CA LYS A 32 -12.65 9.15 -7.13
C LYS A 32 -11.48 8.18 -7.32
N LYS A 33 -10.47 8.63 -8.06
CA LYS A 33 -9.24 7.86 -8.26
C LYS A 33 -8.51 7.65 -6.94
N VAL A 34 -7.86 6.51 -6.80
CA VAL A 34 -7.07 6.16 -5.63
C VAL A 34 -5.70 5.60 -6.05
N GLY A 35 -4.67 5.97 -5.31
CA GLY A 35 -3.32 5.45 -5.51
C GLY A 35 -2.55 5.40 -4.20
N GLY A 36 -1.67 4.41 -4.07
CA GLY A 36 -0.84 4.17 -2.90
C GLY A 36 0.66 4.22 -3.23
N ARG A 37 1.45 4.57 -2.22
CA ARG A 37 2.90 4.36 -2.21
C ARG A 37 3.24 3.44 -1.05
N ILE A 38 4.05 2.42 -1.33
CA ILE A 38 4.63 1.56 -0.32
C ILE A 38 5.96 2.16 0.09
N ARG A 39 6.20 2.20 1.40
CA ARG A 39 7.35 2.85 2.01
C ARG A 39 7.99 1.96 3.07
N GLY A 40 9.31 2.07 3.19
CA GLY A 40 10.08 1.66 4.37
C GLY A 40 10.02 2.75 5.44
N ASP A 41 10.27 2.39 6.68
CA ASP A 41 10.10 3.23 7.88
C ASP A 41 11.45 3.38 8.59
N ASP A 42 12.37 4.15 8.00
CA ASP A 42 13.67 4.46 8.61
C ASP A 42 13.56 5.62 9.64
N GLU A 43 14.45 5.60 10.63
CA GLU A 43 14.61 6.65 11.66
C GLU A 43 14.94 8.02 11.04
N TRP A 44 15.55 8.04 9.85
CA TRP A 44 16.05 9.27 9.21
C TRP A 44 15.25 9.69 7.97
N PHE A 45 14.95 8.78 7.05
CA PHE A 45 14.14 9.08 5.87
C PHE A 45 13.39 7.86 5.34
N ASP A 46 12.06 7.91 5.35
CA ASP A 46 11.21 6.86 4.76
C ASP A 46 11.51 6.67 3.26
N ASP A 47 12.01 5.49 2.91
CA ASP A 47 12.28 5.14 1.52
C ASP A 47 11.00 4.82 0.76
N THR A 48 10.85 5.41 -0.44
CA THR A 48 9.74 5.03 -1.33
C THR A 48 10.14 3.80 -2.12
N LEU A 49 9.59 2.65 -1.74
CA LEU A 49 9.88 1.36 -2.34
C LEU A 49 9.24 1.23 -3.73
N PHE A 50 7.92 1.39 -3.81
CA PHE A 50 7.17 1.37 -5.07
C PHE A 50 5.79 1.99 -4.94
N SER A 51 5.09 2.16 -6.06
CA SER A 51 3.69 2.61 -6.08
C SER A 51 2.74 1.44 -6.35
N VAL A 52 1.57 1.44 -5.70
CA VAL A 52 0.51 0.46 -5.90
C VAL A 52 -0.78 1.19 -6.28
N GLY A 53 -1.44 0.78 -7.35
CA GLY A 53 -2.50 1.58 -7.99
C GLY A 53 -1.97 2.90 -8.56
N GLY A 54 -2.85 3.92 -8.72
CA GLY A 54 -2.42 5.24 -9.19
C GLY A 54 -3.49 6.03 -9.96
N PRO A 55 -3.12 7.03 -10.78
CA PRO A 55 -4.06 7.87 -11.53
C PRO A 55 -4.81 7.13 -12.67
N GLY A 56 -4.67 5.80 -12.74
CA GLY A 56 -5.29 4.91 -13.70
C GLY A 56 -6.77 4.65 -13.42
N ILE A 57 -7.16 3.37 -13.45
CA ILE A 57 -8.56 2.93 -13.35
C ILE A 57 -9.04 2.67 -11.92
N ASP A 58 -8.11 2.61 -10.95
CA ASP A 58 -8.42 2.29 -9.57
C ASP A 58 -9.23 3.41 -8.92
N ARG A 59 -10.38 3.04 -8.36
CA ARG A 59 -11.35 3.98 -7.82
C ARG A 59 -11.94 3.47 -6.53
N VAL A 60 -12.36 4.41 -5.69
CA VAL A 60 -13.21 4.09 -4.54
C VAL A 60 -14.54 3.55 -5.05
N GLY A 61 -14.87 2.33 -4.66
CA GLY A 61 -16.13 1.67 -4.98
C GLY A 61 -17.33 2.34 -4.34
N VAL A 62 -18.53 1.95 -4.77
CA VAL A 62 -19.80 2.53 -4.29
C VAL A 62 -20.02 2.36 -2.78
N GLY A 63 -19.39 1.35 -2.17
CA GLY A 63 -19.40 1.14 -0.73
C GLY A 63 -18.38 1.96 0.06
N GLY A 64 -17.69 2.93 -0.56
CA GLY A 64 -16.65 3.73 0.10
C GLY A 64 -15.37 2.95 0.37
N SER A 65 -15.16 1.82 -0.30
CA SER A 65 -14.00 0.94 -0.14
C SER A 65 -13.18 0.82 -1.41
N PHE A 66 -11.91 0.46 -1.28
CA PHE A 66 -11.03 0.12 -2.40
C PHE A 66 -10.06 -0.99 -2.00
N SER A 67 -9.50 -1.66 -3.00
CA SER A 67 -8.39 -2.62 -2.84
C SER A 67 -7.40 -2.40 -3.96
N LEU A 68 -6.13 -2.17 -3.61
CA LEU A 68 -5.01 -2.06 -4.53
C LEU A 68 -4.07 -3.23 -4.27
N SER A 69 -3.54 -3.86 -5.32
CA SER A 69 -2.59 -4.94 -5.15
C SER A 69 -1.46 -4.93 -6.16
N ALA A 70 -0.33 -5.49 -5.76
CA ALA A 70 0.82 -5.76 -6.61
C ALA A 70 1.49 -7.06 -6.17
N ILE A 71 2.10 -7.76 -7.12
CA ILE A 71 3.06 -8.82 -6.83
C ILE A 71 4.45 -8.23 -7.04
N VAL A 72 5.30 -8.30 -6.03
CA VAL A 72 6.65 -7.73 -6.02
C VAL A 72 7.66 -8.78 -5.58
N SER A 73 8.93 -8.61 -5.94
CA SER A 73 9.98 -9.47 -5.42
C SER A 73 10.35 -9.11 -3.98
N ALA A 74 10.92 -10.07 -3.24
CA ALA A 74 11.48 -9.86 -1.91
C ALA A 74 12.38 -8.61 -1.84
N GLY A 75 13.28 -8.44 -2.82
CA GLY A 75 14.20 -7.30 -2.86
C GLY A 75 13.54 -5.93 -3.08
N GLN A 76 12.26 -5.86 -3.43
CA GLN A 76 11.51 -4.59 -3.46
C GLN A 76 10.90 -4.23 -2.10
N LEU A 77 10.82 -5.19 -1.18
CA LEU A 77 10.34 -5.01 0.18
C LEU A 77 11.49 -4.83 1.17
N ASN A 78 12.69 -5.26 0.80
CA ASN A 78 13.90 -5.08 1.57
C ASN A 78 14.28 -3.59 1.65
N GLU A 79 14.17 -3.00 2.83
CA GLU A 79 14.55 -1.61 3.07
C GLU A 79 16.01 -1.50 3.52
N ASP A 80 16.45 -2.32 4.48
CA ASP A 80 17.72 -2.11 5.16
C ASP A 80 18.41 -3.38 5.70
N TRP A 81 19.43 -3.19 6.53
CA TRP A 81 20.05 -4.27 7.29
C TRP A 81 19.31 -4.49 8.60
N GLY A 82 18.25 -5.29 8.56
CA GLY A 82 17.44 -5.53 9.74
C GLY A 82 16.14 -6.22 9.43
N GLN A 83 15.16 -5.98 10.29
CA GLN A 83 13.77 -6.37 10.08
C GLN A 83 13.09 -5.24 9.32
N ASP A 84 12.57 -5.51 8.13
CA ASP A 84 11.94 -4.50 7.29
C ASP A 84 10.64 -3.98 7.93
N GLU A 85 10.43 -2.66 7.87
CA GLU A 85 9.26 -1.99 8.43
C GLU A 85 8.47 -1.25 7.35
N ILE A 86 7.45 -1.93 6.83
CA ILE A 86 6.79 -1.51 5.59
C ILE A 86 5.39 -0.98 5.88
N TYR A 87 5.04 0.16 5.30
CA TYR A 87 3.70 0.72 5.38
C TYR A 87 3.24 1.33 4.05
N ALA A 88 1.95 1.64 3.94
CA ALA A 88 1.36 2.26 2.77
C ALA A 88 0.88 3.70 3.08
N VAL A 89 1.10 4.59 2.12
CA VAL A 89 0.52 5.94 2.07
C VAL A 89 -0.45 6.01 0.90
N VAL A 90 -1.73 6.19 1.19
CA VAL A 90 -2.78 6.31 0.18
C VAL A 90 -3.16 7.76 -0.05
N SER A 91 -3.39 8.09 -1.32
CA SER A 91 -3.98 9.33 -1.78
C SER A 91 -5.28 9.04 -2.55
N VAL A 92 -6.29 9.88 -2.34
CA VAL A 92 -7.59 9.79 -3.01
C VAL A 92 -7.88 11.14 -3.66
N GLU A 93 -8.26 11.13 -4.93
CA GLU A 93 -8.57 12.33 -5.71
C GLU A 93 -9.65 13.19 -5.02
N GLY A 94 -9.35 14.48 -4.85
CA GLY A 94 -10.24 15.44 -4.20
C GLY A 94 -10.08 15.51 -2.68
N LEU A 95 -9.26 14.66 -2.06
CA LEU A 95 -8.84 14.80 -0.67
C LEU A 95 -7.43 15.41 -0.61
N SER A 96 -7.25 16.43 0.22
CA SER A 96 -5.93 17.06 0.45
C SER A 96 -5.03 16.26 1.39
N ALA A 97 -5.59 15.27 2.10
CA ALA A 97 -4.88 14.44 3.06
C ALA A 97 -4.41 13.12 2.43
N THR A 98 -3.32 12.57 2.99
CA THR A 98 -2.90 11.19 2.76
C THR A 98 -3.30 10.31 3.96
N PHE A 99 -3.46 9.02 3.71
CA PHE A 99 -3.90 8.04 4.71
C PHE A 99 -2.84 6.96 4.88
N ARG A 100 -2.29 6.83 6.09
CA ARG A 100 -1.28 5.82 6.44
C ARG A 100 -1.95 4.52 6.87
N SER A 101 -1.40 3.38 6.48
CA SER A 101 -1.80 2.06 6.97
C SER A 101 -1.15 1.70 8.31
N ASN A 102 -1.42 0.49 8.82
CA ASN A 102 -0.52 -0.19 9.75
C ASN A 102 0.88 -0.41 9.13
N THR A 103 1.89 -0.50 9.99
CA THR A 103 3.23 -0.99 9.64
C THR A 103 3.25 -2.52 9.75
N ILE A 104 3.80 -3.19 8.74
CA ILE A 104 4.14 -4.61 8.77
C ILE A 104 5.63 -4.73 9.02
N LYS A 105 5.98 -5.60 9.96
CA LYS A 105 7.36 -5.97 10.22
C LYS A 105 7.63 -7.38 9.73
N GLY A 106 8.74 -7.60 9.04
CA GLY A 106 9.12 -8.93 8.56
C GLY A 106 10.50 -8.95 7.95
N ASP A 107 11.03 -10.14 7.74
CA ASP A 107 12.27 -10.35 6.97
C ASP A 107 11.83 -10.83 5.58
N PHE A 108 11.80 -9.95 4.58
CA PHE A 108 11.20 -10.26 3.27
C PHE A 108 12.18 -10.83 2.25
#